data_AF-A0A0D8X6Y1-F1
#
_entry.id   AF-A0A0D8X6Y1-F1
#
_cell.length_a   1.000
_cell.length_b   1.000
_cell.length_c   1.000
_cell.angle_alpha   90.00
_cell.angle_beta   90.00
_cell.angle_gamma   90.00
#
_symmetry.space_group_name_H-M   'P 1'
#
loop_
_entity.id
_entity.type
_entity.pdbx_description
1 polymer ?
#
loop_
_entity_poly.entity_id
_entity_poly.type
_entity_poly.pdbx_seq_one_letter_code
_entity_poly.pdbx_strand_id
1 'polypeptide(L)'
;MPSTDLKGERRRENRSKKLRTMGCENNEVTKKGGESKLTIRVVLTAVLSVLGGGFHFGFQISIINPMAQVLQSFLLENFQSRYSVILTESDLKFVWSMIAGSLFIGAAIGAFIMSKILEVSGPKHGILCSAVVLIFSTPLAGFSHFIASPELFVISRLLSGIGVGMGTTAQGVFLAEISPVAYRGVISSFGGFSTNIGFIFASALGLPNVFGHSTLWPYAYYIEAAPCLIFYQKILIMMNITWFHDSPVFLLRNSNELKTQESLIAYCGYETVHNEMQRVMNEVKTYSSTVNIVWDRAARRALMLSLTLNIVVSFRAARRALMLSLTLNIVVSFRLIFPLLFNSLAIEYTTVRSSEAQDKVIVSRWLELT
;
A
#
# COMPACT_ATOMS: atom_id res chain seq x y z
N MET A 1 23.88 72.48 -5.20
CA MET A 1 22.41 72.46 -5.17
C MET A 1 21.92 71.08 -5.63
N PRO A 2 21.48 70.20 -4.71
CA PRO A 2 21.01 68.86 -5.04
C PRO A 2 19.48 68.84 -5.11
N SER A 3 18.89 68.98 -6.30
CA SER A 3 17.43 68.98 -6.49
C SER A 3 16.92 67.88 -7.41
N THR A 4 17.81 67.07 -7.99
CA THR A 4 17.49 65.98 -8.93
C THR A 4 17.26 64.63 -8.25
N ASP A 5 17.78 64.41 -7.04
CA ASP A 5 17.70 63.11 -6.34
C ASP A 5 16.33 62.88 -5.67
N LEU A 6 15.70 63.96 -5.19
CA LEU A 6 14.39 63.94 -4.52
C LEU A 6 13.23 63.46 -5.40
N LYS A 7 13.34 63.57 -6.73
CA LYS A 7 12.34 63.06 -7.68
C LYS A 7 12.49 61.55 -7.92
N GLY A 8 13.71 61.02 -7.87
CA GLY A 8 14.01 59.60 -7.99
C GLY A 8 13.55 58.81 -6.77
N GLU A 9 13.81 59.35 -5.58
CA GLU A 9 13.35 58.76 -4.32
C GLU A 9 11.83 58.72 -4.22
N ARG A 10 11.13 59.81 -4.57
CA ARG A 10 9.66 59.85 -4.56
C ARG A 10 9.03 58.83 -5.51
N ARG A 11 9.67 58.56 -6.66
CA ARG A 11 9.21 57.51 -7.60
C ARG A 11 9.44 56.10 -7.05
N ARG A 12 10.56 55.86 -6.37
CA ARG A 12 10.83 54.57 -5.70
C ARG A 12 9.87 54.33 -4.55
N GLU A 13 9.57 55.35 -3.77
CA GLU A 13 8.63 55.28 -2.65
C GLU A 13 7.20 55.03 -3.14
N ASN A 14 6.75 55.71 -4.20
CA ASN A 14 5.44 55.45 -4.81
C ASN A 14 5.34 54.05 -5.43
N ARG A 15 6.42 53.54 -6.05
CA ARG A 15 6.46 52.17 -6.56
C ARG A 15 6.42 51.14 -5.42
N SER A 16 7.13 51.40 -4.32
CA SER A 16 7.09 50.58 -3.10
C SER A 16 5.71 50.57 -2.44
N LYS A 17 5.07 51.74 -2.32
CA LYS A 17 3.68 51.87 -1.83
C LYS A 17 2.70 51.11 -2.72
N LYS A 18 2.84 51.21 -4.06
CA LYS A 18 2.02 50.47 -5.03
C LYS A 18 2.23 48.96 -4.98
N LEU A 19 3.46 48.49 -4.76
CA LEU A 19 3.78 47.08 -4.54
C LEU A 19 3.22 46.56 -3.20
N ARG A 20 3.22 47.40 -2.15
CA ARG A 20 2.63 47.07 -0.85
C ARG A 20 1.10 47.02 -0.91
N THR A 21 0.44 47.93 -1.63
CA THR A 21 -1.02 47.86 -1.83
C THR A 21 -1.42 46.68 -2.70
N MET A 22 -0.71 46.37 -3.79
CA MET A 22 -0.95 45.14 -4.56
C MET A 22 -0.71 43.87 -3.74
N GLY A 23 0.29 43.86 -2.86
CA GLY A 23 0.53 42.76 -1.92
C GLY A 23 -0.57 42.62 -0.86
N CYS A 24 -1.09 43.73 -0.34
CA CYS A 24 -2.24 43.73 0.58
C CYS A 24 -3.54 43.31 -0.10
N GLU A 25 -3.78 43.75 -1.34
CA GLU A 25 -4.97 43.43 -2.12
C GLU A 25 -4.97 41.95 -2.53
N ASN A 26 -3.82 41.40 -2.92
CA ASN A 26 -3.65 39.96 -3.11
C ASN A 26 -3.79 39.18 -1.79
N ASN A 27 -3.35 39.74 -0.66
CA ASN A 27 -3.53 39.13 0.67
C ASN A 27 -4.98 39.24 1.17
N GLU A 28 -5.75 40.25 0.77
CA GLU A 28 -7.18 40.38 1.10
C GLU A 28 -8.05 39.50 0.18
N VAL A 29 -7.69 39.35 -1.10
CA VAL A 29 -8.34 38.40 -2.01
C VAL A 29 -8.05 36.95 -1.58
N THR A 30 -6.85 36.65 -1.09
CA THR A 30 -6.54 35.32 -0.51
C THR A 30 -7.15 35.12 0.88
N LYS A 31 -7.31 36.17 1.71
CA LYS A 31 -8.02 36.09 2.99
C LYS A 31 -9.55 36.00 2.88
N LYS A 32 -10.13 36.36 1.73
CA LYS A 32 -11.57 36.19 1.44
C LYS A 32 -11.93 34.84 0.80
N GLY A 33 -10.97 33.91 0.68
CA GLY A 33 -11.30 32.51 0.42
C GLY A 33 -11.68 31.85 1.74
N GLY A 34 -12.96 31.49 1.93
CA GLY A 34 -13.39 30.72 3.10
C GLY A 34 -12.47 29.52 3.31
N GLU A 35 -12.08 29.24 4.55
CA GLU A 35 -11.29 28.05 4.86
C GLU A 35 -12.00 26.82 4.31
N SER A 36 -11.33 26.02 3.47
CA SER A 36 -11.92 24.80 2.93
C SER A 36 -12.35 23.93 4.10
N LYS A 37 -13.65 23.68 4.28
CA LYS A 37 -14.13 22.85 5.39
C LYS A 37 -14.10 21.38 4.99
N LEU A 38 -13.60 20.51 5.87
CA LEU A 38 -13.67 19.07 5.66
C LEU A 38 -15.12 18.61 5.87
N THR A 39 -15.86 18.44 4.78
CA THR A 39 -17.25 17.95 4.85
C THR A 39 -17.27 16.47 5.23
N ILE A 40 -18.18 16.06 6.13
CA ILE A 40 -18.35 14.65 6.52
C ILE A 40 -18.59 13.71 5.31
N ARG A 41 -19.22 14.25 4.26
CA ARG A 41 -19.40 13.58 2.97
C ARG A 41 -18.06 13.18 2.34
N VAL A 42 -17.06 14.06 2.31
CA VAL A 42 -15.71 13.77 1.77
C VAL A 42 -15.04 12.64 2.54
N VAL A 43 -15.15 12.66 3.87
CA VAL A 43 -14.57 11.63 4.73
C VAL A 43 -15.22 10.27 4.48
N LEU A 44 -16.56 10.22 4.41
CA LEU A 44 -17.29 8.99 4.10
C LEU A 44 -16.97 8.47 2.70
N THR A 45 -16.92 9.34 1.68
CA THR A 45 -16.56 8.92 0.31
C THR A 45 -15.11 8.44 0.24
N ALA A 46 -14.20 9.09 0.95
CA ALA A 46 -12.80 8.66 1.04
C ALA A 46 -12.71 7.27 1.69
N VAL A 47 -13.31 7.06 2.86
CA VAL A 47 -13.30 5.75 3.56
C VAL A 47 -13.88 4.64 2.67
N LEU A 48 -15.03 4.87 2.02
CA LEU A 48 -15.65 3.87 1.15
C LEU A 48 -14.79 3.54 -0.08
N SER A 49 -14.23 4.56 -0.74
CA SER A 49 -13.37 4.36 -1.92
C SER A 49 -12.08 3.62 -1.58
N VAL A 50 -11.54 3.88 -0.39
CA VAL A 50 -10.31 3.28 0.12
C VAL A 50 -10.49 1.79 0.45
N LEU A 51 -11.65 1.40 0.98
CA LEU A 51 -11.99 0.01 1.25
C LEU A 51 -12.16 -0.81 -0.04
N GLY A 52 -12.54 -0.17 -1.15
CA GLY A 52 -12.64 -0.82 -2.47
C GLY A 52 -11.30 -1.05 -3.19
N GLY A 53 -10.18 -0.50 -2.69
CA GLY A 53 -8.87 -0.61 -3.33
C GLY A 53 -7.77 -1.07 -2.37
N GLY A 54 -7.36 -0.17 -1.46
CA GLY A 54 -6.22 -0.34 -0.57
C GLY A 54 -6.37 -1.54 0.35
N PHE A 55 -7.58 -1.77 0.89
CA PHE A 55 -7.88 -2.97 1.68
C PHE A 55 -7.54 -4.26 0.92
N HIS A 56 -8.04 -4.42 -0.31
CA HIS A 56 -7.80 -5.61 -1.12
C HIS A 56 -6.32 -5.77 -1.50
N PHE A 57 -5.63 -4.67 -1.78
CA PHE A 57 -4.18 -4.70 -2.01
C PHE A 57 -3.42 -5.23 -0.81
N GLY A 58 -3.72 -4.73 0.39
CA GLY A 58 -3.12 -5.22 1.64
C GLY A 58 -3.45 -6.69 1.92
N PHE A 59 -4.69 -7.09 1.66
CA PHE A 59 -5.15 -8.46 1.84
C PHE A 59 -4.37 -9.43 0.93
N GLN A 60 -4.35 -9.17 -0.38
CA GLN A 60 -3.71 -10.03 -1.39
C GLN A 60 -2.19 -10.18 -1.21
N ILE A 61 -1.53 -9.17 -0.64
CA ILE A 61 -0.10 -9.24 -0.31
C ILE A 61 0.14 -10.12 0.92
N SER A 62 -0.71 -10.00 1.92
CA SER A 62 -0.50 -10.61 3.23
C SER A 62 -0.91 -12.07 3.27
N ILE A 63 -2.02 -12.43 2.61
CA ILE A 63 -2.72 -13.72 2.78
C ILE A 63 -1.85 -14.96 2.50
N ILE A 64 -0.90 -14.86 1.57
CA ILE A 64 -0.01 -15.96 1.21
C ILE A 64 1.06 -16.27 2.26
N ASN A 65 1.42 -15.30 3.10
CA ASN A 65 2.52 -15.43 4.07
C ASN A 65 2.20 -16.37 5.22
N PRO A 66 1.09 -16.19 5.98
CA PRO A 66 0.76 -17.10 7.07
C PRO A 66 0.34 -18.49 6.56
N MET A 67 -0.11 -18.61 5.31
CA MET A 67 -0.47 -19.87 4.67
C MET A 67 0.65 -20.50 3.84
N ALA A 68 1.88 -19.99 3.94
CA ALA A 68 2.99 -20.41 3.08
C ALA A 68 3.25 -21.93 3.16
N GLN A 69 3.21 -22.51 4.36
CA GLN A 69 3.43 -23.95 4.54
C GLN A 69 2.35 -24.78 3.83
N VAL A 70 1.07 -24.47 4.06
CA VAL A 70 -0.06 -25.19 3.46
C VAL A 70 -0.08 -25.05 1.94
N LEU A 71 0.16 -23.84 1.43
CA LEU A 71 0.18 -23.61 -0.01
C LEU A 71 1.38 -24.30 -0.68
N GLN A 72 2.54 -24.35 -0.02
CA GLN A 72 3.70 -25.08 -0.53
C GLN A 72 3.46 -26.60 -0.55
N SER A 73 2.81 -27.16 0.48
CA SER A 73 2.38 -28.57 0.47
C SER A 73 1.39 -28.85 -0.66
N PHE A 74 0.41 -27.97 -0.87
CA PHE A 74 -0.52 -28.06 -2.00
C PHE A 74 0.24 -28.07 -3.35
N LEU A 75 1.21 -27.16 -3.54
CA LEU A 75 2.00 -27.14 -4.77
C LEU A 75 2.76 -28.46 -4.94
N LEU A 76 3.46 -28.94 -3.91
CA LEU A 76 4.24 -30.17 -3.98
C LEU A 76 3.38 -31.39 -4.36
N GLU A 77 2.24 -31.57 -3.69
CA GLU A 77 1.31 -32.67 -3.97
C GLU A 77 0.79 -32.63 -5.41
N ASN A 78 0.42 -31.44 -5.89
CA ASN A 78 -0.19 -31.30 -7.22
C ASN A 78 0.84 -31.38 -8.36
N PHE A 79 2.05 -30.86 -8.17
CA PHE A 79 3.14 -31.03 -9.14
C PHE A 79 3.53 -32.51 -9.28
N GLN A 80 3.61 -33.23 -8.16
CA GLN A 80 3.89 -34.66 -8.17
C GLN A 80 2.75 -35.45 -8.82
N SER A 81 1.49 -35.18 -8.47
CA SER A 81 0.34 -35.91 -9.01
C SER A 81 0.13 -35.69 -10.50
N ARG A 82 0.43 -34.49 -11.02
CA ARG A 82 0.04 -34.10 -12.38
C ARG A 82 1.16 -34.19 -13.41
N TYR A 83 2.39 -33.93 -12.97
CA TYR A 83 3.57 -33.94 -13.84
C TYR A 83 4.55 -35.06 -13.52
N SER A 84 4.32 -35.83 -12.44
CA SER A 84 5.26 -36.84 -11.93
C SER A 84 6.64 -36.25 -11.58
N VAL A 85 6.68 -34.95 -11.25
CA VAL A 85 7.90 -34.21 -10.88
C VAL A 85 7.95 -34.10 -9.37
N ILE A 86 9.03 -34.58 -8.76
CA ILE A 86 9.34 -34.36 -7.35
C ILE A 86 10.14 -33.07 -7.26
N LEU A 87 9.58 -32.04 -6.61
CA LEU A 87 10.24 -30.76 -6.43
C LEU A 87 11.27 -30.84 -5.29
N THR A 88 12.51 -30.44 -5.57
CA THR A 88 13.52 -30.22 -4.52
C THR A 88 13.14 -28.98 -3.69
N GLU A 89 13.65 -28.85 -2.47
CA GLU A 89 13.42 -27.64 -1.67
C GLU A 89 13.83 -26.34 -2.38
N SER A 90 14.91 -26.37 -3.16
CA SER A 90 15.37 -25.23 -3.96
C SER A 90 14.33 -24.84 -5.01
N ASP A 91 13.77 -25.83 -5.69
CA ASP A 91 12.82 -25.65 -6.79
C ASP A 91 11.49 -25.14 -6.26
N LEU A 92 11.04 -25.68 -5.13
CA LEU A 92 9.85 -25.21 -4.43
C LEU A 92 9.99 -23.74 -3.99
N LYS A 93 11.14 -23.35 -3.41
CA LYS A 93 11.42 -21.95 -3.04
C LYS A 93 11.42 -21.03 -4.25
N PHE A 94 11.95 -21.48 -5.39
CA PHE A 94 11.94 -20.72 -6.64
C PHE A 94 10.52 -20.54 -7.18
N VAL A 95 9.74 -21.62 -7.29
CA VAL A 95 8.34 -21.60 -7.75
C VAL A 95 7.48 -20.73 -6.83
N TRP A 96 7.64 -20.87 -5.51
CA TRP A 96 6.95 -20.05 -4.53
C TRP A 96 7.24 -18.56 -4.72
N SER A 97 8.51 -18.20 -4.95
CA SER A 97 8.92 -16.81 -5.19
C SER A 97 8.32 -16.24 -6.48
N MET A 98 8.25 -17.06 -7.54
CA MET A 98 7.57 -16.70 -8.79
C MET A 98 6.07 -16.46 -8.57
N ILE A 99 5.40 -17.33 -7.82
CA ILE A 99 3.98 -17.18 -7.48
C ILE A 99 3.74 -15.92 -6.65
N ALA A 100 4.56 -15.66 -5.63
CA ALA A 100 4.48 -14.44 -4.84
C ALA A 100 4.72 -13.18 -5.69
N GLY A 101 5.69 -13.24 -6.62
CA GLY A 101 6.01 -12.17 -7.56
C GLY A 101 4.93 -11.89 -8.60
N SER A 102 4.18 -12.90 -9.04
CA SER A 102 3.15 -12.78 -10.08
C SER A 102 2.06 -11.75 -9.76
N LEU A 103 1.73 -11.55 -8.47
CA LEU A 103 0.81 -10.52 -8.02
C LEU A 103 1.29 -9.12 -8.43
N PHE A 104 2.58 -8.82 -8.23
CA PHE A 104 3.14 -7.50 -8.52
C PHE A 104 3.25 -7.25 -10.02
N ILE A 105 3.53 -8.30 -10.81
CA ILE A 105 3.49 -8.24 -12.28
C ILE A 105 2.07 -7.89 -12.73
N GLY A 106 1.06 -8.58 -12.18
CA GLY A 106 -0.34 -8.29 -12.44
C GLY A 106 -0.71 -6.86 -12.04
N ALA A 107 -0.26 -6.39 -10.87
CA ALA A 107 -0.53 -5.04 -10.39
C ALA A 107 0.05 -3.95 -11.30
N ALA A 108 1.26 -4.15 -11.83
CA ALA A 108 1.85 -3.23 -12.81
C ALA A 108 1.02 -3.15 -14.10
N ILE A 109 0.57 -4.30 -14.61
CA ILE A 109 -0.31 -4.37 -15.79
C ILE A 109 -1.65 -3.69 -15.50
N GLY A 110 -2.26 -3.98 -14.34
CA GLY A 110 -3.53 -3.38 -13.92
C GLY A 110 -3.46 -1.87 -13.77
N ALA A 111 -2.37 -1.34 -13.21
CA ALA A 111 -2.15 0.10 -13.12
C ALA A 111 -2.05 0.76 -14.50
N PHE A 112 -1.37 0.11 -15.44
CA PHE A 112 -1.28 0.59 -16.82
C PHE A 112 -2.64 0.60 -17.52
N ILE A 113 -3.42 -0.47 -17.40
CA ILE A 113 -4.78 -0.54 -17.97
C ILE A 113 -5.69 0.52 -17.34
N MET A 114 -5.62 0.68 -16.02
CA MET A 114 -6.43 1.66 -15.30
C MET A 114 -6.15 3.09 -15.75
N SER A 115 -4.90 3.42 -16.09
CA SER A 115 -4.57 4.76 -16.60
C SER A 115 -5.45 5.16 -17.80
N LYS A 116 -5.80 4.21 -18.68
CA LYS A 116 -6.70 4.43 -19.82
C LYS A 116 -8.17 4.47 -19.43
N ILE A 117 -8.60 3.62 -18.51
CA ILE A 117 -9.97 3.61 -18.01
C ILE A 117 -10.29 4.94 -17.31
N LEU A 118 -9.34 5.49 -16.56
CA LEU A 118 -9.50 6.79 -15.89
C LEU A 118 -9.72 7.95 -16.86
N GLU A 119 -9.04 7.93 -18.01
CA GLU A 119 -9.21 8.96 -19.05
C GLU A 119 -10.61 8.93 -19.67
N VAL A 120 -11.22 7.75 -19.81
CA VAL A 120 -12.48 7.56 -20.54
C VAL A 120 -13.69 7.53 -19.61
N SER A 121 -13.63 6.74 -18.53
CA SER A 121 -14.76 6.43 -17.65
C SER A 121 -14.67 7.10 -16.27
N GLY A 122 -13.52 7.69 -15.94
CA GLY A 122 -13.29 8.36 -14.68
C GLY A 122 -12.99 7.43 -13.50
N PRO A 123 -12.55 7.99 -12.36
CA PRO A 123 -12.09 7.19 -11.21
C PRO A 123 -13.18 6.39 -10.51
N LYS A 124 -14.42 6.91 -10.48
CA LYS A 124 -15.57 6.23 -9.88
C LYS A 124 -15.84 4.88 -10.57
N HIS A 125 -15.93 4.89 -11.90
CA HIS A 125 -16.11 3.67 -12.69
C HIS A 125 -14.85 2.80 -12.68
N GLY A 126 -13.67 3.39 -12.59
CA GLY A 126 -12.41 2.66 -12.41
C GLY A 126 -12.40 1.76 -11.17
N ILE A 127 -12.80 2.30 -10.01
CA ILE A 127 -12.91 1.53 -8.76
C ILE A 127 -13.92 0.38 -8.90
N LEU A 128 -15.05 0.64 -9.57
CA LEU A 128 -16.05 -0.40 -9.83
C LEU A 128 -15.52 -1.51 -10.74
N CYS A 129 -14.81 -1.14 -11.80
CA CYS A 129 -14.19 -2.08 -12.73
C CYS A 129 -13.16 -2.97 -12.02
N SER A 130 -12.31 -2.40 -11.16
CA SER A 130 -11.38 -3.20 -10.35
C SER A 130 -12.08 -4.17 -9.41
N ALA A 131 -13.19 -3.76 -8.80
CA ALA A 131 -13.97 -4.63 -7.91
C ALA A 131 -14.55 -5.84 -8.67
N VAL A 132 -15.04 -5.63 -9.90
CA VAL A 132 -15.49 -6.75 -10.76
C VAL A 132 -14.36 -7.72 -11.03
N VAL A 133 -13.18 -7.23 -11.41
CA VAL A 133 -12.00 -8.10 -11.66
C VAL A 133 -11.64 -8.89 -10.41
N LEU A 134 -11.69 -8.29 -9.22
CA LEU A 134 -11.41 -8.96 -7.95
C LEU A 134 -12.47 -10.02 -7.59
N ILE A 135 -13.76 -9.72 -7.79
CA ILE A 135 -14.86 -10.67 -7.54
C ILE A 135 -14.68 -11.97 -8.34
N PHE A 136 -14.17 -11.88 -9.57
CA PHE A 136 -13.90 -13.08 -10.36
C PHE A 136 -12.54 -13.70 -10.02
N SER A 137 -11.47 -12.91 -9.90
CA SER A 137 -10.12 -13.44 -9.75
C SER A 137 -9.83 -14.07 -8.39
N THR A 138 -10.37 -13.53 -7.29
CA THR A 138 -10.09 -14.03 -5.95
C THR A 138 -10.67 -15.44 -5.71
N PRO A 139 -11.94 -15.75 -6.06
CA PRO A 139 -12.47 -17.11 -5.93
C PRO A 139 -11.73 -18.15 -6.78
N LEU A 140 -11.11 -17.77 -7.91
CA LEU A 140 -10.30 -18.68 -8.71
C LEU A 140 -9.15 -19.31 -7.90
N ALA A 141 -8.59 -18.59 -6.91
CA ALA A 141 -7.58 -19.13 -6.01
C ALA A 141 -8.14 -20.23 -5.11
N GLY A 142 -9.39 -20.12 -4.66
CA GLY A 142 -10.05 -21.20 -3.92
C GLY A 142 -10.40 -22.38 -4.84
N PHE A 143 -10.87 -22.09 -6.06
CA PHE A 143 -11.20 -23.12 -7.05
C PHE A 143 -10.00 -23.96 -7.50
N SER A 144 -8.78 -23.41 -7.45
CA SER A 144 -7.56 -24.15 -7.77
C SER A 144 -7.33 -25.35 -6.85
N HIS A 145 -7.83 -25.30 -5.61
CA HIS A 145 -7.79 -26.43 -4.69
C HIS A 145 -8.70 -27.57 -5.17
N PHE A 146 -9.95 -27.26 -5.53
CA PHE A 146 -10.94 -28.26 -5.94
C PHE A 146 -10.58 -28.95 -7.26
N ILE A 147 -9.93 -28.22 -8.17
CA ILE A 147 -9.51 -28.74 -9.49
C ILE A 147 -8.09 -29.35 -9.44
N ALA A 148 -7.41 -29.30 -8.30
CA ALA A 148 -6.05 -29.82 -8.15
C ALA A 148 -5.07 -29.20 -9.19
N SER A 149 -5.16 -27.88 -9.39
CA SER A 149 -4.41 -27.16 -10.43
C SER A 149 -3.52 -26.04 -9.87
N PRO A 150 -2.19 -26.22 -9.84
CA PRO A 150 -1.27 -25.16 -9.41
C PRO A 150 -1.19 -24.02 -10.44
N GLU A 151 -1.46 -24.28 -11.72
CA GLU A 151 -1.48 -23.26 -12.77
C GLU A 151 -2.63 -22.29 -12.57
N LEU A 152 -3.82 -22.80 -12.20
CA LEU A 152 -4.97 -21.96 -11.88
C LEU A 152 -4.71 -21.06 -10.68
N PHE A 153 -3.92 -21.51 -9.71
CA PHE A 153 -3.47 -20.69 -8.60
C PHE A 153 -2.54 -19.55 -9.07
N VAL A 154 -1.59 -19.82 -9.98
CA VAL A 154 -0.73 -18.77 -10.55
C VAL A 154 -1.56 -17.74 -11.33
N ILE A 155 -2.52 -18.21 -12.14
CA ILE A 155 -3.40 -17.35 -12.93
C ILE A 155 -4.28 -16.49 -12.03
N SER A 156 -4.84 -17.06 -10.96
CA SER A 156 -5.67 -16.31 -10.01
C SER A 156 -4.86 -15.20 -9.33
N ARG A 157 -3.59 -15.46 -8.99
CA ARG A 157 -2.66 -14.46 -8.42
C ARG A 157 -2.36 -13.33 -9.39
N LEU A 158 -2.12 -13.65 -10.66
CA LEU A 158 -1.90 -12.65 -11.69
C LEU A 158 -3.14 -11.77 -11.91
N LEU A 159 -4.33 -12.37 -12.03
CA LEU A 159 -5.60 -11.67 -12.21
C LEU A 159 -5.97 -10.83 -10.97
N SER A 160 -5.76 -11.37 -9.78
CA SER A 160 -5.95 -10.62 -8.52
C SER A 160 -5.00 -9.44 -8.47
N GLY A 161 -3.76 -9.62 -8.93
CA GLY A 161 -2.78 -8.57 -9.13
C GLY A 161 -3.30 -7.44 -10.01
N ILE A 162 -3.85 -7.78 -11.19
CA ILE A 162 -4.47 -6.81 -12.10
C ILE A 162 -5.60 -6.05 -11.38
N GLY A 163 -6.50 -6.75 -10.70
CA GLY A 163 -7.59 -6.14 -9.95
C GLY A 163 -7.12 -5.16 -8.87
N VAL A 164 -6.16 -5.54 -8.02
CA VAL A 164 -5.65 -4.65 -6.96
C VAL A 164 -4.83 -3.49 -7.51
N GLY A 165 -4.06 -3.69 -8.60
CA GLY A 165 -3.32 -2.62 -9.27
C GLY A 165 -4.25 -1.59 -9.90
N MET A 166 -5.35 -2.06 -10.52
CA MET A 166 -6.42 -1.20 -11.01
C MET A 166 -7.08 -0.40 -9.86
N GLY A 167 -7.45 -1.07 -8.78
CA GLY A 167 -8.17 -0.45 -7.66
C GLY A 167 -7.33 0.60 -6.93
N THR A 168 -6.07 0.30 -6.63
CA THR A 168 -5.16 1.25 -5.96
C THR A 168 -4.86 2.49 -6.81
N THR A 169 -4.73 2.31 -8.13
CA THR A 169 -4.53 3.43 -9.08
C THR A 169 -5.77 4.32 -9.13
N ALA A 170 -6.95 3.73 -9.31
CA ALA A 170 -8.21 4.48 -9.38
C ALA A 170 -8.52 5.20 -8.06
N GLN A 171 -8.30 4.53 -6.94
CA GLN A 171 -8.44 5.10 -5.60
C GLN A 171 -7.51 6.30 -5.39
N GLY A 172 -6.22 6.18 -5.75
CA GLY A 172 -5.25 7.26 -5.56
C GLY A 172 -5.64 8.53 -6.32
N VAL A 173 -6.09 8.37 -7.56
CA VAL A 173 -6.60 9.48 -8.38
C VAL A 173 -7.88 10.05 -7.79
N PHE A 174 -8.84 9.19 -7.42
CA PHE A 174 -10.11 9.63 -6.84
C PHE A 174 -9.90 10.46 -5.57
N LEU A 175 -9.07 9.99 -4.63
CA LEU A 175 -8.75 10.71 -3.39
C LEU A 175 -8.06 12.05 -3.65
N ALA A 176 -7.15 12.09 -4.63
CA ALA A 176 -6.46 13.33 -4.99
C ALA A 176 -7.43 14.39 -5.55
N GLU A 177 -8.42 13.95 -6.33
CA GLU A 177 -9.36 14.84 -7.03
C GLU A 177 -10.52 15.33 -6.16
N ILE A 178 -10.98 14.54 -5.19
CA ILE A 178 -12.06 14.95 -4.25
C ILE A 178 -11.54 15.74 -3.02
N SER A 179 -10.23 15.72 -2.77
CA SER A 179 -9.68 16.28 -1.54
C SER A 179 -9.40 17.79 -1.64
N PRO A 180 -9.80 18.58 -0.62
CA PRO A 180 -9.36 19.97 -0.50
C PRO A 180 -7.85 20.04 -0.31
N VAL A 181 -7.21 21.09 -0.82
CA VAL A 181 -5.74 21.26 -0.80
C VAL A 181 -5.16 21.15 0.61
N ALA A 182 -5.83 21.70 1.62
CA ALA A 182 -5.38 21.66 3.01
C ALA A 182 -5.39 20.24 3.62
N TYR A 183 -6.32 19.37 3.20
CA TYR A 183 -6.56 18.06 3.80
C TYR A 183 -6.17 16.88 2.89
N ARG A 184 -5.66 17.14 1.68
CA ARG A 184 -5.25 16.11 0.72
C ARG A 184 -4.28 15.09 1.31
N GLY A 185 -3.36 15.53 2.17
CA GLY A 185 -2.45 14.61 2.88
C GLY A 185 -3.16 13.65 3.85
N VAL A 186 -4.12 14.16 4.63
CA VAL A 186 -4.89 13.35 5.59
C VAL A 186 -5.80 12.37 4.84
N ILE A 187 -6.48 12.84 3.79
CA ILE A 187 -7.35 11.99 2.97
C ILE A 187 -6.55 10.88 2.29
N SER A 188 -5.40 11.21 1.71
CA SER A 188 -4.48 10.21 1.12
C SER A 188 -3.99 9.18 2.15
N SER A 189 -3.78 9.60 3.40
CA SER A 189 -3.33 8.70 4.47
C SER A 189 -4.35 7.59 4.79
N PHE A 190 -5.65 7.82 4.60
CA PHE A 190 -6.64 6.75 4.73
C PHE A 190 -6.36 5.58 3.79
N GLY A 191 -5.85 5.85 2.59
CA GLY A 191 -5.46 4.83 1.63
C GLY A 191 -4.45 3.85 2.20
N GLY A 192 -3.35 4.37 2.76
CA GLY A 192 -2.33 3.53 3.42
C GLY A 192 -2.84 2.85 4.68
N PHE A 193 -3.68 3.53 5.47
CA PHE A 193 -4.29 2.95 6.66
C PHE A 193 -5.14 1.72 6.34
N SER A 194 -5.97 1.80 5.29
CA SER A 194 -6.78 0.66 4.85
C SER A 194 -5.97 -0.48 4.29
N THR A 195 -4.87 -0.21 3.59
CA THR A 195 -3.93 -1.25 3.18
C THR A 195 -3.39 -2.00 4.39
N ASN A 196 -3.04 -1.30 5.48
CA ASN A 196 -2.60 -1.94 6.71
C ASN A 196 -3.71 -2.76 7.37
N ILE A 197 -4.97 -2.28 7.38
CA ILE A 197 -6.11 -3.06 7.87
C ILE A 197 -6.27 -4.35 7.08
N GLY A 198 -6.24 -4.27 5.75
CA GLY A 198 -6.33 -5.44 4.87
C GLY A 198 -5.20 -6.44 5.13
N PHE A 199 -3.99 -5.92 5.33
CA PHE A 199 -2.82 -6.73 5.67
C PHE A 199 -3.02 -7.50 6.99
N ILE A 200 -3.44 -6.81 8.05
CA ILE A 200 -3.67 -7.42 9.38
C ILE A 200 -4.80 -8.45 9.30
N PHE A 201 -5.88 -8.11 8.60
CA PHE A 201 -7.04 -8.99 8.46
C PHE A 201 -6.67 -10.29 7.72
N ALA A 202 -5.96 -10.20 6.60
CA ALA A 202 -5.44 -11.36 5.89
C ALA A 202 -4.45 -12.19 6.73
N SER A 203 -3.55 -11.53 7.48
CA SER A 203 -2.63 -12.21 8.39
C SER A 203 -3.38 -13.01 9.46
N ALA A 204 -4.46 -12.45 10.02
CA ALA A 204 -5.28 -13.12 11.02
C ALA A 204 -6.06 -14.31 10.45
N LEU A 205 -6.66 -14.15 9.26
CA LEU A 205 -7.40 -15.24 8.61
C LEU A 205 -6.49 -16.40 8.21
N GLY A 206 -5.27 -16.11 7.75
CA GLY A 206 -4.34 -17.14 7.30
C GLY A 206 -3.64 -17.90 8.43
N LEU A 207 -3.92 -17.61 9.70
CA LEU A 207 -3.37 -18.38 10.83
C LEU A 207 -3.85 -19.85 10.78
N PRO A 208 -3.00 -20.82 11.18
CA PRO A 208 -3.37 -22.24 11.20
C PRO A 208 -4.63 -22.56 12.00
N ASN A 209 -4.88 -21.80 13.07
CA ASN A 209 -6.05 -21.98 13.95
C ASN A 209 -7.35 -21.42 13.36
N VAL A 210 -7.30 -20.73 12.21
CA VAL A 210 -8.44 -20.05 11.59
C VAL A 210 -8.75 -20.67 10.22
N PHE A 211 -8.08 -20.20 9.15
CA PHE A 211 -8.22 -20.78 7.80
C PHE A 211 -6.92 -21.33 7.23
N GLY A 212 -5.78 -21.14 7.89
CA GLY A 212 -4.47 -21.64 7.45
C GLY A 212 -4.25 -23.15 7.60
N HIS A 213 -5.30 -23.95 7.43
CA HIS A 213 -5.29 -25.41 7.48
C HIS A 213 -5.47 -26.00 6.08
N SER A 214 -4.97 -27.23 5.84
CA SER A 214 -4.91 -27.88 4.53
C SER A 214 -6.24 -27.92 3.76
N THR A 215 -7.36 -28.04 4.47
CA THR A 215 -8.71 -28.11 3.91
C THR A 215 -9.44 -26.77 3.88
N LEU A 216 -9.00 -25.79 4.68
CA LEU A 216 -9.76 -24.55 4.95
C LEU A 216 -9.19 -23.30 4.27
N TRP A 217 -7.95 -23.37 3.78
CA TRP A 217 -7.30 -22.22 3.12
C TRP A 217 -8.07 -21.64 1.92
N PRO A 218 -8.84 -22.42 1.11
CA PRO A 218 -9.62 -21.86 0.01
C PRO A 218 -10.70 -20.87 0.50
N TYR A 219 -11.26 -21.12 1.69
CA TYR A 219 -12.29 -20.27 2.28
C TYR A 219 -11.75 -18.89 2.66
N ALA A 220 -10.45 -18.76 2.94
CA ALA A 220 -9.86 -17.45 3.20
C ALA A 220 -9.98 -16.52 1.98
N TYR A 221 -9.85 -17.08 0.76
CA TYR A 221 -10.06 -16.34 -0.49
C TYR A 221 -11.54 -16.07 -0.77
N TYR A 222 -12.45 -16.99 -0.45
CA TYR A 222 -13.90 -16.73 -0.57
C TYR A 222 -14.39 -15.67 0.41
N ILE A 223 -13.83 -15.64 1.62
CA ILE A 223 -14.11 -14.62 2.63
C ILE A 223 -13.60 -13.26 2.21
N GLU A 224 -12.56 -13.14 1.38
CA GLU A 224 -12.17 -11.87 0.78
C GLU A 224 -13.15 -11.40 -0.30
N ALA A 225 -13.68 -12.34 -1.09
CA ALA A 225 -14.67 -12.04 -2.12
C ALA A 225 -16.01 -11.55 -1.53
N ALA A 226 -16.36 -11.95 -0.31
CA ALA A 226 -17.59 -11.50 0.36
C ALA A 226 -17.62 -9.98 0.66
N PRO A 227 -16.59 -9.36 1.29
CA PRO A 227 -16.40 -7.93 1.34
C PRO A 227 -16.39 -7.30 -0.04
N CYS A 228 -15.72 -7.88 -1.06
CA CYS A 228 -15.76 -7.33 -2.43
C CYS A 228 -17.21 -7.20 -2.92
N LEU A 229 -18.03 -8.23 -2.73
CA LEU A 229 -19.45 -8.26 -3.14
C LEU A 229 -20.32 -7.28 -2.34
N ILE A 230 -20.13 -7.21 -1.01
CA ILE A 230 -20.86 -6.28 -0.15
C ILE A 230 -20.46 -4.83 -0.47
N PHE A 231 -19.18 -4.57 -0.71
CA PHE A 231 -18.69 -3.26 -1.13
C PHE A 231 -19.17 -2.91 -2.53
N TYR A 232 -19.11 -3.83 -3.48
CA TYR A 232 -19.63 -3.64 -4.83
C TYR A 232 -21.12 -3.31 -4.80
N GLN A 233 -21.91 -4.06 -4.03
CA GLN A 233 -23.34 -3.81 -3.83
C GLN A 233 -23.60 -2.46 -3.15
N LYS A 234 -22.87 -2.12 -2.07
CA LYS A 234 -23.01 -0.84 -1.39
C LYS A 234 -22.59 0.34 -2.26
N ILE A 235 -21.50 0.22 -3.00
CA ILE A 235 -21.02 1.23 -3.95
C ILE A 235 -22.06 1.41 -5.04
N LEU A 236 -22.58 0.35 -5.67
CA LEU A 236 -23.65 0.45 -6.67
C LEU A 236 -24.91 1.12 -6.13
N ILE A 237 -25.34 0.77 -4.92
CA ILE A 237 -26.49 1.40 -4.26
C ILE A 237 -26.20 2.89 -3.98
N MET A 238 -25.01 3.23 -3.50
CA MET A 238 -24.60 4.61 -3.26
C MET A 238 -24.33 5.39 -4.55
N MET A 239 -24.01 4.72 -5.67
CA MET A 239 -23.87 5.35 -7.00
C MET A 239 -25.21 5.85 -7.51
N ASN A 240 -26.31 5.19 -7.15
CA ASN A 240 -27.67 5.56 -7.56
C ASN A 240 -28.24 6.71 -6.70
N ILE A 241 -27.69 6.92 -5.50
CA ILE A 241 -28.06 8.03 -4.64
C ILE A 241 -27.21 9.24 -5.02
N THR A 242 -27.83 10.41 -5.17
CA THR A 242 -27.27 11.75 -5.46
C THR A 242 -26.16 12.23 -4.50
N TRP A 243 -25.67 11.38 -3.61
CA TRP A 243 -24.66 11.67 -2.60
C TRP A 243 -23.22 11.51 -3.12
N PHE A 244 -22.99 10.61 -4.09
CA PHE A 244 -21.65 10.28 -4.59
C PHE A 244 -21.41 10.87 -5.99
N HIS A 245 -20.89 12.11 -6.01
CA HIS A 245 -20.57 12.83 -7.24
C HIS A 245 -19.27 12.30 -7.86
N ASP A 246 -19.19 12.33 -9.18
CA ASP A 246 -17.96 11.96 -9.89
C ASP A 246 -16.84 12.99 -9.63
N SER A 247 -15.62 12.61 -9.97
CA SER A 247 -14.47 13.51 -9.81
C SER A 247 -14.71 14.85 -10.54
N PRO A 248 -14.51 16.01 -9.88
CA PRO A 248 -14.69 17.31 -10.50
C PRO A 248 -13.71 17.55 -11.65
N VAL A 249 -12.49 16.98 -11.58
CA VAL A 249 -11.48 17.07 -12.64
C VAL A 249 -11.93 16.29 -13.87
N PHE A 250 -12.47 15.07 -13.67
CA PHE A 250 -13.01 14.24 -14.74
C PHE A 250 -14.24 14.89 -15.42
N LEU A 251 -15.18 15.42 -14.62
CA LEU A 251 -16.38 16.07 -15.14
C LEU A 251 -16.07 17.31 -15.98
N LEU A 252 -15.09 18.11 -15.55
CA LEU A 252 -14.67 19.29 -16.30
C LEU A 252 -13.95 18.92 -17.59
N ARG A 253 -13.16 17.83 -17.59
CA ARG A 253 -12.52 17.30 -18.80
C ARG A 253 -13.55 16.86 -19.86
N ASN A 254 -14.70 16.34 -19.42
CA ASN A 254 -15.83 15.99 -20.29
C ASN A 254 -16.77 17.16 -20.59
N SER A 255 -16.34 18.41 -20.35
CA SER A 255 -17.10 19.64 -20.63
C SER A 255 -18.46 19.76 -19.92
N ASN A 256 -18.66 19.06 -18.79
CA ASN A 256 -19.89 19.12 -18.01
C ASN A 256 -19.79 20.11 -16.84
N GLU A 257 -19.76 21.42 -17.13
CA GLU A 257 -19.55 22.46 -16.10
C GLU A 257 -20.58 22.44 -14.96
N LEU A 258 -21.85 22.18 -15.26
CA LEU A 258 -22.91 22.10 -14.25
C LEU A 258 -22.65 20.98 -13.22
N LYS A 259 -22.33 19.77 -13.69
CA LYS A 259 -22.03 18.63 -12.81
C LYS A 259 -20.72 18.82 -12.04
N THR A 260 -19.75 19.49 -12.65
CA THR A 260 -18.50 19.88 -11.97
C THR A 260 -18.80 20.80 -10.79
N GLN A 261 -19.66 21.80 -10.99
CA GLN A 261 -20.06 22.72 -9.93
C GLN A 261 -20.80 21.99 -8.81
N GLU A 262 -21.74 21.10 -9.13
CA GLU A 262 -22.45 20.26 -8.14
C GLU A 262 -21.48 19.38 -7.33
N SER A 263 -20.51 18.75 -8.00
CA SER A 263 -19.47 17.94 -7.36
C SER A 263 -18.59 18.78 -6.41
N LEU A 264 -18.17 19.97 -6.86
CA LEU A 264 -17.40 20.90 -6.04
C LEU A 264 -18.18 21.41 -4.83
N ILE A 265 -19.46 21.74 -4.99
CA ILE A 265 -20.34 22.11 -3.87
C ILE A 265 -20.43 20.95 -2.88
N ALA A 266 -20.57 19.71 -3.37
CA ALA A 266 -20.69 18.52 -2.53
C ALA A 266 -19.43 18.22 -1.71
N TYR A 267 -18.24 18.46 -2.28
CA TYR A 267 -16.96 18.12 -1.63
C TYR A 267 -16.34 19.30 -0.87
N CYS A 268 -16.25 20.48 -1.49
CA CYS A 268 -15.57 21.65 -0.92
C CYS A 268 -16.53 22.63 -0.21
N GLY A 269 -17.84 22.54 -0.46
CA GLY A 269 -18.83 23.47 0.09
C GLY A 269 -18.98 24.75 -0.76
N TYR A 270 -20.14 25.39 -0.65
CA TYR A 270 -20.61 26.45 -1.56
C TYR A 270 -19.71 27.71 -1.61
N GLU A 271 -19.13 28.13 -0.48
CA GLU A 271 -18.37 29.39 -0.37
C GLU A 271 -17.04 29.38 -1.16
N THR A 272 -16.43 28.20 -1.34
CA THR A 272 -15.12 28.06 -1.99
C THR A 272 -15.18 27.63 -3.45
N VAL A 273 -16.38 27.38 -3.98
CA VAL A 273 -16.55 26.75 -5.31
C VAL A 273 -15.92 27.57 -6.43
N HIS A 274 -16.04 28.90 -6.40
CA HIS A 274 -15.49 29.74 -7.47
C HIS A 274 -13.97 29.64 -7.56
N ASN A 275 -13.28 29.67 -6.41
CA ASN A 275 -11.83 29.56 -6.32
C ASN A 275 -11.36 28.14 -6.71
N GLU A 276 -12.06 27.11 -6.24
CA GLU A 276 -11.77 25.71 -6.56
C GLU A 276 -12.01 25.40 -8.05
N MET A 277 -13.06 25.97 -8.66
CA MET A 277 -13.36 25.79 -10.08
C MET A 277 -12.29 26.42 -10.97
N GLN A 278 -11.79 27.61 -10.62
CA GLN A 278 -10.63 28.21 -11.32
C GLN A 278 -9.38 27.33 -11.18
N ARG A 279 -9.13 26.74 -10.01
CA ARG A 279 -8.00 25.81 -9.84
C ARG A 279 -8.14 24.59 -10.75
N VAL A 280 -9.28 23.90 -10.69
CA VAL A 280 -9.52 22.69 -11.51
C VAL A 280 -9.44 23.03 -13.01
N MET A 281 -9.92 24.19 -13.43
CA MET A 281 -9.78 24.65 -14.82
C MET A 281 -8.32 24.86 -15.24
N ASN A 282 -7.49 25.45 -14.35
CA ASN A 282 -6.06 25.62 -14.62
C ASN A 282 -5.32 24.27 -14.66
N GLU A 283 -5.69 23.32 -13.80
CA GLU A 283 -5.18 21.95 -13.82
C GLU A 283 -5.55 21.28 -15.16
N VAL A 284 -6.83 21.26 -15.56
CA VAL A 284 -7.28 20.65 -16.82
C VAL A 284 -6.65 21.30 -18.05
N LYS A 285 -6.49 22.63 -18.08
CA LYS A 285 -5.80 23.33 -19.19
C LYS A 285 -4.34 22.90 -19.31
N THR A 286 -3.67 22.69 -18.18
CA THR A 286 -2.28 22.20 -18.13
C THR A 286 -2.21 20.75 -18.63
N TYR A 287 -3.17 19.89 -18.25
CA TYR A 287 -3.23 18.49 -18.69
C TYR A 287 -3.71 18.30 -20.15
N SER A 288 -4.57 19.17 -20.66
CA SER A 288 -5.11 19.10 -22.03
C SER A 288 -4.10 19.56 -23.09
N SER A 289 -3.02 20.22 -22.70
CA SER A 289 -2.05 20.87 -23.59
C SER A 289 -0.97 19.94 -24.14
N THR A 290 -0.94 18.63 -23.84
CA THR A 290 0.27 17.84 -24.18
C THR A 290 -0.03 16.43 -24.64
N VAL A 291 -0.01 16.29 -25.97
CA VAL A 291 0.54 15.10 -26.63
C VAL A 291 1.94 14.85 -26.04
N ASN A 292 2.10 13.70 -25.38
CA ASN A 292 3.36 13.14 -24.83
C ASN A 292 3.79 13.53 -23.39
N ILE A 293 2.96 13.17 -22.39
CA ILE A 293 3.34 13.14 -20.95
C ILE A 293 4.64 12.33 -20.70
N VAL A 294 4.90 11.27 -21.49
CA VAL A 294 6.13 10.46 -21.38
C VAL A 294 7.39 11.25 -21.76
N TRP A 295 7.25 12.28 -22.62
CA TRP A 295 8.38 13.06 -23.12
C TRP A 295 8.57 14.38 -22.39
N ASP A 296 7.61 14.80 -21.56
CA ASP A 296 7.74 15.99 -20.74
C ASP A 296 8.88 15.83 -19.72
N ARG A 297 9.69 16.89 -19.59
CA ARG A 297 10.89 16.91 -18.74
C ARG A 297 10.50 16.99 -17.26
N ALA A 298 9.39 17.66 -16.93
CA ALA A 298 8.89 17.74 -15.56
C ALA A 298 8.29 16.40 -15.11
N ALA A 299 7.44 15.79 -15.93
CA ALA A 299 6.87 14.46 -15.67
C ALA A 299 7.95 13.39 -15.50
N ARG A 300 8.99 13.35 -16.35
CA ARG A 300 10.12 12.42 -16.21
C ARG A 300 10.92 12.65 -14.92
N ARG A 301 11.17 13.90 -14.53
CA ARG A 301 11.86 14.20 -13.26
C ARG A 301 11.04 13.76 -12.06
N ALA A 302 9.73 14.00 -12.07
CA ALA A 302 8.82 13.55 -11.02
C ALA A 302 8.75 12.01 -10.94
N LEU A 303 8.68 11.34 -12.09
CA LEU A 303 8.68 9.87 -12.17
C LEU A 303 10.00 9.28 -11.67
N MET A 304 11.15 9.84 -12.09
CA MET A 304 12.47 9.41 -11.58
C MET A 304 12.63 9.66 -10.08
N LEU A 305 12.14 10.79 -9.57
CA LEU A 305 12.11 11.06 -8.13
C LEU A 305 11.24 10.05 -7.38
N SER A 306 10.04 9.74 -7.91
CA SER A 306 9.17 8.71 -7.33
C SER A 306 9.83 7.33 -7.34
N LEU A 307 10.45 6.93 -8.45
CA LEU A 307 11.11 5.64 -8.58
C LEU A 307 12.30 5.53 -7.63
N THR A 308 13.16 6.55 -7.59
CA THR A 308 14.30 6.60 -6.66
C THR A 308 13.84 6.59 -5.20
N LEU A 309 12.79 7.34 -4.85
CA LEU A 309 12.20 7.29 -3.51
C LEU A 309 11.69 5.88 -3.16
N ASN A 310 10.92 5.24 -4.03
CA ASN A 310 10.39 3.90 -3.80
C ASN A 310 11.50 2.85 -3.66
N ILE A 311 12.55 2.94 -4.49
CA ILE A 311 13.74 2.09 -4.38
C ILE A 311 14.40 2.32 -3.01
N VAL A 312 14.71 3.57 -2.65
CA VAL A 312 15.39 3.88 -1.39
C VAL A 312 14.58 3.42 -0.18
N VAL A 313 13.26 3.62 -0.18
CA VAL A 313 12.36 3.15 0.88
C VAL A 313 12.38 1.62 0.97
N SER A 314 12.31 0.92 -0.16
CA SER A 314 12.33 -0.55 -0.21
C SER A 314 13.65 -1.12 0.31
N PHE A 315 14.80 -0.55 -0.11
CA PHE A 315 16.11 -0.98 0.38
C PHE A 315 16.30 -0.68 1.87
N ARG A 316 15.81 0.47 2.36
CA ARG A 316 15.85 0.79 3.80
C ARG A 316 15.01 -0.20 4.61
N ALA A 317 13.83 -0.56 4.13
CA ALA A 317 12.97 -1.54 4.77
C ALA A 317 13.63 -2.93 4.80
N ALA A 318 14.13 -3.41 3.65
CA ALA A 318 14.82 -4.69 3.54
C ALA A 318 16.05 -4.77 4.47
N ARG A 319 16.88 -3.72 4.51
CA ARG A 319 18.05 -3.66 5.40
C ARG A 319 17.64 -3.70 6.87
N ARG A 320 16.59 -2.99 7.27
CA ARG A 320 16.08 -3.03 8.66
C ARG A 320 15.56 -4.41 9.03
N ALA A 321 14.81 -5.06 8.15
CA ALA A 321 14.30 -6.40 8.37
C ALA A 321 15.44 -7.42 8.55
N LEU A 322 16.47 -7.35 7.69
CA LEU A 322 17.64 -8.23 7.77
C LEU A 322 18.43 -8.00 9.06
N MET A 323 18.63 -6.74 9.46
CA MET A 323 19.27 -6.41 10.73
C MET A 323 18.47 -6.93 11.93
N LEU A 324 17.14 -6.79 11.92
CA LEU A 324 16.28 -7.30 12.99
C LEU A 324 16.31 -8.84 13.07
N SER A 325 16.29 -9.52 11.92
CA SER A 325 16.39 -10.98 11.87
C SER A 325 17.73 -11.48 12.40
N LEU A 326 18.84 -10.82 12.04
CA LEU A 326 20.17 -11.15 12.54
C LEU A 326 20.28 -10.92 14.05
N THR A 327 19.79 -9.79 14.55
CA THR A 327 19.85 -9.50 15.99
C THR A 327 19.01 -10.48 16.79
N LEU A 328 17.81 -10.84 16.32
CA LEU A 328 16.99 -11.87 16.97
C LEU A 328 17.68 -13.24 16.96
N ASN A 329 18.26 -13.65 15.83
CA ASN A 329 18.98 -14.93 15.75
C ASN A 329 20.19 -14.96 16.70
N ILE A 330 20.96 -13.88 16.79
CA ILE A 330 22.09 -13.78 17.73
C ILE A 330 21.59 -13.87 19.18
N VAL A 331 20.54 -13.13 19.53
CA VAL A 331 19.97 -13.13 20.89
C VAL A 331 19.42 -14.50 21.27
N VAL A 332 18.68 -15.16 20.39
CA VAL A 332 18.14 -16.51 20.63
C VAL A 332 19.27 -17.53 20.74
N SER A 333 20.27 -17.46 19.85
CA SER A 333 21.44 -18.34 19.88
C SER A 333 22.22 -18.16 21.18
N PHE A 334 22.45 -16.92 21.63
CA PHE A 334 23.11 -16.65 22.89
C PHE A 334 22.30 -17.19 24.08
N ARG A 335 20.98 -16.99 24.08
CA ARG A 335 20.09 -17.49 25.15
C ARG A 335 20.04 -19.02 25.22
N LEU A 336 20.15 -19.72 24.10
CA LEU A 336 20.11 -21.19 24.05
C LEU A 336 21.49 -21.83 24.29
N ILE A 337 22.54 -21.28 23.69
CA ILE A 337 23.89 -21.88 23.68
C ILE A 337 24.64 -21.54 24.97
N PHE A 338 24.50 -20.33 25.51
CA PHE A 338 25.26 -19.89 26.69
C PHE A 338 24.98 -20.76 27.94
N PRO A 339 23.73 -21.11 28.28
CA PRO A 339 23.46 -22.00 29.42
C PRO A 339 23.98 -23.43 29.20
N LEU A 340 23.93 -23.94 27.96
CA LEU A 340 24.44 -25.28 27.63
C LEU A 340 25.96 -25.35 27.77
N LEU A 341 26.68 -24.35 27.25
CA LEU A 341 28.13 -24.23 27.44
C LEU A 341 28.50 -24.05 28.92
N PHE A 342 27.77 -23.21 29.64
CA PHE A 342 28.03 -22.99 31.06
C PHE A 342 27.78 -24.26 31.90
N ASN A 343 26.70 -25.00 31.62
CA ASN A 343 26.44 -26.28 32.28
C ASN A 343 27.48 -27.34 31.92
N SER A 344 27.92 -27.42 30.67
CA SER A 344 28.98 -28.35 30.24
C SER A 344 30.29 -28.06 30.98
N LEU A 345 30.69 -26.78 31.05
CA LEU A 345 31.90 -26.35 31.77
C LEU A 345 31.76 -26.55 33.28
N ALA A 346 30.57 -26.32 33.86
CA ALA A 346 30.33 -26.56 35.27
C ALA A 346 30.44 -28.06 35.61
N ILE A 347 29.90 -28.94 34.76
CA ILE A 347 30.02 -30.40 34.92
C ILE A 347 31.50 -30.80 34.84
N GLU A 348 32.23 -30.35 33.82
CA GLU A 348 33.65 -30.65 33.65
C GLU A 348 34.52 -30.12 34.81
N TYR A 349 34.20 -28.93 35.33
CA TYR A 349 34.87 -28.39 36.52
C TYR A 349 34.59 -29.23 37.77
N THR A 350 33.34 -29.68 37.96
CA THR A 350 32.99 -30.53 39.12
C THR A 350 33.62 -31.92 39.05
N THR A 351 33.73 -32.53 37.86
CA THR A 351 34.36 -33.85 37.68
C THR A 351 35.86 -33.77 37.96
N VAL A 352 36.56 -32.77 37.42
CA VAL A 352 38.00 -32.56 37.70
C VAL A 352 38.25 -32.32 39.19
N ARG A 353 37.46 -31.45 39.84
CA ARG A 353 37.58 -31.18 41.28
C ARG A 353 37.31 -32.43 42.14
N SER A 354 36.38 -33.28 41.72
CA SER A 354 36.11 -34.55 42.41
C SER A 354 37.27 -35.55 42.27
N SER A 355 37.93 -35.59 41.11
CA SER A 355 39.12 -36.42 40.87
C SER A 355 40.30 -35.96 41.75
N GLU A 356 40.60 -34.66 41.77
CA GLU A 356 41.68 -34.12 42.62
C GLU A 356 41.42 -34.34 44.11
N ALA A 357 40.16 -34.30 44.55
CA ALA A 357 39.78 -34.60 45.92
C ALA A 357 40.02 -36.08 46.26
N GLN A 358 39.68 -37.00 45.35
CA GLN A 358 39.99 -38.43 45.52
C GLN A 358 41.49 -38.69 45.59
N ASP A 359 42.28 -38.08 44.71
CA ASP A 359 43.73 -38.26 44.70
C ASP A 359 44.38 -37.77 46.01
N LYS A 360 43.92 -36.63 46.56
CA LYS A 360 44.40 -36.14 47.86
C LYS A 360 44.03 -37.06 49.02
N VAL A 361 42.86 -37.68 48.99
CA VAL A 361 42.44 -38.68 50.00
C VAL A 361 43.29 -39.94 49.90
N ILE A 362 43.62 -40.39 48.69
CA ILE A 362 44.48 -41.56 48.48
C ILE A 362 45.91 -41.28 48.98
N VAL A 363 46.47 -40.10 48.64
CA VAL A 363 47.83 -39.71 49.04
C VAL A 363 47.95 -39.54 50.57
N SER A 364 46.96 -38.90 51.21
CA SER A 364 46.96 -38.76 52.68
C SER A 364 46.87 -40.10 53.40
N ARG A 365 46.03 -41.01 52.90
CA ARG A 365 45.92 -42.38 53.45
C ARG A 365 47.20 -43.21 53.24
N TRP A 366 47.95 -42.94 52.17
CA TRP A 366 49.27 -43.54 51.95
C TRP A 366 50.32 -43.01 52.94
N LEU A 367 50.33 -41.70 53.20
CA LEU A 367 51.23 -41.05 54.16
C LEU A 367 50.98 -41.47 55.61
N GLU A 368 49.76 -41.88 55.97
CA GLU A 368 49.46 -42.44 57.31
C GLU A 368 49.96 -43.89 57.48
N LEU A 369 50.23 -44.60 56.38
CA LEU A 369 50.63 -46.01 56.39
C LEU A 369 52.16 -46.23 56.28
N THR A 370 52.93 -45.18 56.02
CA THR A 370 54.40 -45.14 55.98
C THR A 370 54.94 -44.37 57.17
#